data_AF-K1U664-F1
#
_entry.id   AF-K1U664-F1
#
_cell.length_a   1.000
_cell.length_b   1.000
_cell.length_c   1.000
_cell.angle_alpha   90.00
_cell.angle_beta   90.00
_cell.angle_gamma   90.00
#
_symmetry.space_group_name_H-M   'P 1'
#
loop_
_entity.id
_entity.type
_entity.pdbx_description
1 polymer ?
#
loop_
_entity_poly.entity_id
_entity_poly.type
_entity_poly.pdbx_seq_one_letter_code
_entity_poly.pdbx_strand_id
1 'polypeptide(L)'
;KYVPTKQKSNLAMDILMFPVRIIKAIGGFLSVFSMAFGGEPLRTGGKNPAKSKTADEREAFIEGNLIKAEKQLSGDADDGIIPSDWELVKRDKSGNITVLKKRIMDYRLLSDGDILYSNGSRIGMLSGNKNTVVCKIKYANSITVTE
;
A
#
# COMPACT_ATOMS: atom_id res chain seq x y z
N LYS A 1 -20.95 24.52 21.70
CA LYS A 1 -21.90 24.00 22.70
C LYS A 1 -22.89 23.10 21.98
N TYR A 2 -22.83 21.79 22.20
CA TYR A 2 -23.80 20.84 21.63
C TYR A 2 -25.04 20.86 22.52
N VAL A 3 -26.21 21.16 21.95
CA VAL A 3 -27.48 21.12 22.68
C VAL A 3 -28.17 19.81 22.31
N PRO A 4 -28.34 18.85 23.23
CA PRO A 4 -29.06 17.62 22.90
C PRO A 4 -30.55 17.96 22.77
N THR A 5 -31.07 17.90 21.55
CA THR A 5 -32.51 17.91 21.32
C THR A 5 -33.10 16.64 21.94
N LYS A 6 -33.85 16.80 23.03
CA LYS A 6 -34.57 15.73 23.71
C LYS A 6 -35.69 15.23 22.78
N GLN A 7 -35.41 14.17 22.03
CA GLN A 7 -36.38 13.52 21.16
C GLN A 7 -37.48 12.91 22.03
N LYS A 8 -38.69 13.48 22.02
CA LYS A 8 -39.86 12.83 22.61
C LYS A 8 -40.16 11.58 21.79
N SER A 9 -39.76 10.42 22.28
CA SER A 9 -40.20 9.14 21.74
C SER A 9 -41.66 8.94 22.16
N ASN A 10 -42.55 8.92 21.18
CA ASN A 10 -43.92 8.47 21.42
C ASN A 10 -43.86 6.94 21.48
N LEU A 11 -43.70 6.36 22.67
CA LEU A 11 -43.59 4.92 22.92
C LEU A 11 -44.66 4.09 22.18
N ALA A 12 -45.90 4.59 22.11
CA ALA A 12 -46.98 3.96 21.35
C ALA A 12 -46.72 3.93 19.84
N MET A 13 -46.18 5.03 19.28
CA MET A 13 -45.78 5.09 17.87
C MET A 13 -44.58 4.20 17.59
N ASP A 14 -43.65 4.06 18.54
CA ASP A 14 -42.51 3.15 18.41
C ASP A 14 -42.95 1.68 18.41
N ILE A 15 -43.91 1.29 19.26
CA ILE A 15 -44.50 -0.06 19.29
C ILE A 15 -45.29 -0.33 18.00
N LEU A 16 -46.10 0.62 17.54
CA LEU A 16 -46.85 0.49 16.28
C LEU A 16 -45.93 0.37 15.06
N MET A 17 -44.82 1.12 15.05
CA MET A 17 -43.86 1.13 13.95
C MET A 17 -42.80 0.02 14.07
N PHE A 18 -42.79 -0.75 15.16
CA PHE A 18 -41.83 -1.82 15.40
C PHE A 18 -41.82 -2.89 14.29
N PRO A 19 -42.97 -3.40 13.80
CA PRO A 19 -43.00 -4.35 12.70
C PRO A 19 -42.42 -3.77 11.41
N VAL A 20 -42.71 -2.50 11.11
CA VAL A 20 -42.18 -1.81 9.92
C VAL A 20 -40.65 -1.64 10.02
N ARG A 21 -40.12 -1.40 11.22
CA ARG A 21 -38.67 -1.33 11.46
C ARG A 21 -37.99 -2.67 11.27
N ILE A 22 -38.60 -3.77 11.70
CA ILE A 22 -38.09 -5.14 11.47
C ILE A 22 -38.00 -5.43 9.97
N ILE A 23 -39.06 -5.15 9.20
CA ILE A 23 -39.05 -5.36 7.74
C ILE A 23 -37.96 -4.53 7.06
N LYS A 24 -37.80 -3.26 7.46
CA LYS A 24 -36.73 -2.39 6.95
C LYS A 24 -35.33 -2.92 7.31
N ALA A 25 -35.15 -3.43 8.53
CA ALA A 25 -33.89 -4.00 8.98
C ALA A 25 -33.53 -5.27 8.19
N ILE A 26 -34.51 -6.16 7.96
CA ILE A 26 -34.34 -7.35 7.13
C ILE A 26 -33.95 -6.95 5.70
N GLY A 27 -34.65 -5.99 5.08
CA GLY A 27 -34.30 -5.51 3.74
C GLY A 27 -32.90 -4.88 3.67
N GLY A 28 -32.49 -4.15 4.71
CA GLY A 28 -31.14 -3.62 4.85
C GLY A 28 -30.09 -4.71 5.00
N PHE A 29 -30.35 -5.70 5.84
CA PHE A 29 -29.48 -6.86 6.05
C PHE A 29 -29.28 -7.65 4.75
N LEU A 30 -30.37 -7.96 4.04
CA LEU A 30 -30.29 -8.64 2.75
C LEU A 30 -29.52 -7.83 1.70
N SER A 31 -29.59 -6.50 1.75
CA SER A 31 -28.81 -5.62 0.85
C SER A 31 -27.31 -5.71 1.14
N VAL A 32 -26.91 -5.71 2.42
CA VAL A 32 -25.51 -5.89 2.82
C VAL A 32 -25.02 -7.30 2.49
N PHE A 33 -25.85 -8.31 2.73
CA PHE A 33 -25.53 -9.70 2.42
C PHE A 33 -25.30 -9.89 0.90
N SER A 34 -26.17 -9.34 0.07
CA SER A 34 -26.02 -9.40 -1.39
C SER A 34 -24.77 -8.67 -1.89
N MET A 35 -24.41 -7.53 -1.28
CA MET A 35 -23.16 -6.84 -1.59
C MET A 35 -21.93 -7.67 -1.20
N ALA A 36 -21.97 -8.34 -0.05
CA ALA A 36 -20.85 -9.14 0.46
C ALA A 36 -20.58 -10.42 -0.34
N PHE A 37 -21.63 -11.06 -0.88
CA PHE A 37 -21.50 -12.37 -1.54
C PHE A 37 -21.85 -12.37 -3.03
N GLY A 38 -22.69 -11.45 -3.49
CA GLY A 38 -23.18 -11.36 -4.88
C GLY A 38 -22.67 -10.15 -5.66
N GLY A 39 -21.93 -9.23 -5.04
CA GLY A 39 -21.36 -8.05 -5.69
C GLY A 39 -22.35 -6.93 -6.03
N GLU A 40 -23.66 -7.19 -5.98
CA GLU A 40 -24.70 -6.19 -6.27
C GLU A 40 -25.71 -6.08 -5.11
N PRO A 41 -26.14 -4.86 -4.72
CA PRO A 41 -27.19 -4.70 -3.72
C PRO A 41 -28.57 -5.08 -4.29
N LEU A 42 -29.43 -5.73 -3.50
CA LEU A 42 -30.78 -6.16 -3.91
C LEU A 42 -31.74 -5.00 -4.28
N ARG A 43 -31.37 -3.75 -4.00
CA ARG A 43 -32.13 -2.56 -4.43
C ARG A 43 -31.44 -1.88 -5.60
N THR A 44 -31.94 -2.12 -6.80
CA THR A 44 -31.61 -1.38 -8.03
C THR A 44 -32.49 -0.11 -8.21
N GLY A 45 -33.19 0.33 -7.16
CA GLY A 45 -34.19 1.41 -7.24
C GLY A 45 -33.75 2.73 -6.62
N GLY A 46 -33.31 3.66 -7.46
CA GLY A 46 -33.23 5.10 -7.18
C GLY A 46 -31.80 5.64 -7.00
N LYS A 47 -31.25 6.27 -8.05
CA LYS A 47 -30.04 7.10 -7.98
C LYS A 47 -30.23 8.17 -6.89
N ASN A 48 -29.64 7.97 -5.72
CA ASN A 48 -29.47 9.03 -4.74
C ASN A 48 -28.06 9.61 -4.96
N PRO A 49 -27.92 10.72 -5.71
CA PRO A 49 -26.63 11.19 -6.25
C PRO A 49 -25.62 11.60 -5.18
N ALA A 50 -26.06 11.75 -3.94
CA ALA A 50 -25.19 12.09 -2.80
C ALA A 50 -24.37 10.90 -2.27
N LYS A 51 -24.86 9.65 -2.38
CA LYS A 51 -24.14 8.46 -1.89
C LYS A 51 -23.22 7.83 -2.92
N SER A 52 -23.54 7.96 -4.21
CA SER A 52 -22.69 7.44 -5.29
C SER A 52 -21.37 8.20 -5.36
N LYS A 53 -21.38 9.54 -5.23
CA LYS A 53 -20.15 10.35 -5.27
C LYS A 53 -19.14 9.98 -4.18
N THR A 54 -19.61 9.71 -2.96
CA THR A 54 -18.74 9.32 -1.84
C THR A 54 -18.18 7.90 -1.95
N ALA A 55 -18.87 7.00 -2.66
CA ALA A 55 -18.35 5.66 -2.96
C ALA A 55 -17.28 5.76 -4.07
N ASP A 56 -17.59 6.50 -5.14
CA ASP A 56 -16.68 6.79 -6.26
C ASP A 56 -15.35 7.41 -5.80
N GLU A 57 -15.40 8.41 -4.90
CA GLU A 57 -14.19 9.07 -4.39
C GLU A 57 -13.30 8.14 -3.56
N ARG A 58 -13.91 7.22 -2.78
CA ARG A 58 -13.15 6.24 -1.99
C ARG A 58 -12.55 5.15 -2.88
N GLU A 59 -13.31 4.67 -3.85
CA GLU A 59 -12.86 3.69 -4.83
C GLU A 59 -11.72 4.27 -5.67
N ALA A 60 -11.86 5.49 -6.18
CA ALA A 60 -10.81 6.20 -6.91
C ALA A 60 -9.55 6.45 -6.05
N PHE A 61 -9.69 6.70 -4.75
CA PHE A 61 -8.55 6.84 -3.84
C PHE A 61 -7.83 5.51 -3.61
N ILE A 62 -8.59 4.41 -3.42
CA ILE A 62 -8.03 3.06 -3.24
C ILE A 62 -7.32 2.63 -4.53
N GLU A 63 -7.96 2.81 -5.68
CA GLU A 63 -7.40 2.50 -6.99
C GLU A 63 -6.16 3.35 -7.29
N GLY A 64 -6.19 4.66 -6.97
CA GLY A 64 -5.03 5.54 -7.12
C GLY A 64 -3.81 5.10 -6.28
N ASN A 65 -4.04 4.58 -5.08
CA ASN A 65 -2.98 4.03 -4.23
C ASN A 65 -2.52 2.65 -4.73
N LEU A 66 -3.43 1.81 -5.21
CA LEU A 66 -3.12 0.51 -5.79
C LEU A 66 -2.27 0.65 -7.05
N ILE A 67 -2.62 1.58 -7.95
CA ILE A 67 -1.84 1.89 -9.16
C ILE A 67 -0.45 2.43 -8.80
N LYS A 68 -0.32 3.23 -7.73
CA LYS A 68 1.00 3.68 -7.25
C LYS A 68 1.82 2.51 -6.72
N ALA A 69 1.22 1.61 -5.96
CA ALA A 69 1.87 0.40 -5.46
C ALA A 69 2.28 -0.53 -6.62
N GLU A 70 1.39 -0.77 -7.59
CA GLU A 70 1.68 -1.55 -8.80
C GLU A 70 2.75 -0.88 -9.66
N LYS A 71 2.75 0.44 -9.82
CA LYS A 71 3.83 1.16 -10.52
C LYS A 71 5.17 1.09 -9.80
N GLN A 72 5.17 1.06 -8.47
CA GLN A 72 6.37 0.79 -7.69
C GLN A 72 6.84 -0.66 -7.80
N LEU A 73 5.92 -1.61 -7.96
CA LEU A 73 6.22 -3.04 -8.11
C LEU A 73 6.56 -3.45 -9.55
N SER A 74 6.07 -2.71 -10.55
CA SER A 74 6.34 -2.88 -11.99
C SER A 74 7.52 -2.03 -12.47
N GLY A 75 8.19 -1.33 -11.56
CA GLY A 75 9.54 -0.84 -11.79
C GLY A 75 10.49 -1.98 -12.15
N ASP A 76 11.61 -1.63 -12.78
CA ASP A 76 12.60 -2.56 -13.31
C ASP A 76 13.00 -3.56 -12.22
N ALA A 77 13.56 -4.74 -12.54
CA ALA A 77 13.79 -5.73 -11.48
C ALA A 77 14.72 -5.20 -10.35
N ASP A 78 15.56 -4.21 -10.64
CA ASP A 78 16.40 -3.47 -9.66
C ASP A 78 15.60 -2.52 -8.73
N ASP A 79 14.33 -2.30 -9.07
CA ASP A 79 13.06 -1.98 -8.37
C ASP A 79 12.84 -2.32 -6.90
N GLY A 80 13.79 -2.98 -6.22
CA GLY A 80 13.67 -3.43 -4.83
C GLY A 80 13.03 -2.41 -3.86
N ILE A 81 12.67 -2.84 -2.67
CA ILE A 81 11.92 -2.04 -1.68
C ILE A 81 12.59 -0.75 -1.18
N ILE A 82 13.84 -0.49 -1.59
CA ILE A 82 14.62 0.68 -1.19
C ILE A 82 14.27 1.91 -2.04
N PRO A 83 14.05 3.08 -1.42
CA PRO A 83 13.86 4.34 -2.13
C PRO A 83 14.98 4.67 -3.13
N SER A 84 14.63 5.42 -4.18
CA SER A 84 15.56 5.79 -5.27
C SER A 84 16.63 6.81 -4.87
N ASP A 85 16.44 7.50 -3.75
CA ASP A 85 17.35 8.51 -3.18
C ASP A 85 18.40 7.90 -2.24
N TRP A 86 18.33 6.60 -1.93
CA TRP A 86 19.37 5.90 -1.18
C TRP A 86 20.51 5.53 -2.13
N GLU A 87 21.67 6.15 -1.95
CA GLU A 87 22.79 6.03 -2.87
C GLU A 87 24.05 5.55 -2.17
N LEU A 88 24.72 4.56 -2.77
CA LEU A 88 26.09 4.21 -2.43
C LEU A 88 27.02 5.19 -3.15
N VAL A 89 27.82 5.92 -2.38
CA VAL A 89 28.74 6.92 -2.89
C VAL A 89 30.19 6.60 -2.53
N LYS A 90 31.10 6.94 -3.45
CA LYS A 90 32.55 6.93 -3.23
C LYS A 90 33.01 8.36 -3.01
N ARG A 91 33.80 8.57 -1.96
CA ARG A 91 34.49 9.83 -1.70
C ARG A 91 35.97 9.69 -2.02
N ASP A 92 36.51 10.59 -2.83
CA ASP A 92 37.94 10.61 -3.13
C ASP A 92 38.76 11.40 -2.07
N LYS A 93 40.10 11.39 -2.21
CA LYS A 93 41.01 12.13 -1.32
C LYS A 93 40.84 13.66 -1.39
N SER A 94 40.31 14.17 -2.51
CA SER A 94 40.05 15.59 -2.74
C SER A 94 38.69 16.03 -2.18
N GLY A 95 37.85 15.08 -1.77
CA GLY A 95 36.51 15.31 -1.25
C GLY A 95 35.39 15.21 -2.29
N ASN A 96 35.69 14.88 -3.55
CA ASN A 96 34.64 14.67 -4.56
C ASN A 96 33.84 13.41 -4.25
N ILE A 97 32.53 13.51 -4.45
CA ILE A 97 31.57 12.43 -4.21
C ILE A 97 31.04 11.93 -5.56
N THR A 98 31.17 10.63 -5.80
CA THR A 98 30.66 9.97 -7.01
C THR A 98 29.67 8.89 -6.59
N VAL A 99 28.47 8.91 -7.18
CA VAL A 99 27.46 7.86 -6.97
C VAL A 99 27.88 6.59 -7.72
N LEU A 100 28.04 5.49 -6.98
CA LEU A 100 28.37 4.17 -7.53
C LEU A 100 27.10 3.42 -7.94
N LYS A 101 26.08 3.43 -7.07
CA LYS A 101 24.80 2.77 -7.34
C LYS A 101 23.69 3.34 -6.47
N LYS A 102 22.47 3.39 -7.00
CA LYS A 102 21.26 3.78 -6.26
C LYS A 102 20.53 2.56 -5.71
N ARG A 103 19.61 2.80 -4.79
CA ARG A 103 18.71 1.80 -4.17
C ARG A 103 19.50 0.74 -3.38
N ILE A 104 20.44 1.19 -2.55
CA ILE A 104 21.31 0.31 -1.75
C ILE A 104 20.86 0.34 -0.29
N MET A 105 20.57 -0.84 0.26
CA MET A 105 20.19 -1.06 1.66
C MET A 105 21.41 -1.21 2.56
N ASP A 106 22.34 -2.06 2.15
CA ASP A 106 23.58 -2.35 2.86
C ASP A 106 24.64 -2.79 1.86
N TYR A 107 25.92 -2.63 2.21
CA TYR A 107 27.04 -3.04 1.37
C TYR A 107 28.27 -3.46 2.18
N ARG A 108 29.14 -4.23 1.53
CA ARG A 108 30.45 -4.63 2.03
C ARG A 108 31.49 -4.51 0.92
N LEU A 109 32.62 -3.91 1.26
CA LEU A 109 33.80 -3.90 0.40
C LEU A 109 34.56 -5.21 0.63
N LEU A 110 34.88 -5.90 -0.45
CA LEU A 110 35.66 -7.12 -0.46
C LEU A 110 37.16 -6.81 -0.60
N SER A 111 38.00 -7.80 -0.29
CA SER A 111 39.47 -7.67 -0.31
C SER A 111 40.05 -7.46 -1.71
N ASP A 112 39.35 -7.90 -2.75
CA ASP A 112 39.66 -7.67 -4.17
C ASP A 112 39.21 -6.28 -4.67
N GLY A 113 38.48 -5.52 -3.85
CA GLY A 113 37.93 -4.21 -4.17
C GLY A 113 36.53 -4.23 -4.76
N ASP A 114 35.92 -5.41 -4.92
CA ASP A 114 34.53 -5.54 -5.34
C ASP A 114 33.58 -5.16 -4.19
N ILE A 115 32.37 -4.72 -4.55
CA ILE A 115 31.36 -4.34 -3.56
C ILE A 115 30.19 -5.31 -3.62
N LEU A 116 30.02 -6.07 -2.55
CA LEU A 116 28.82 -6.86 -2.32
C LEU A 116 27.74 -5.95 -1.74
N TYR A 117 26.54 -5.94 -2.33
CA TYR A 117 25.46 -5.05 -1.90
C TYR A 117 24.11 -5.77 -1.81
N SER A 118 23.23 -5.23 -0.96
CA SER A 118 21.80 -5.58 -0.88
C SER A 118 20.96 -4.39 -1.32
N ASN A 119 19.87 -4.63 -2.05
CA ASN A 119 18.79 -3.65 -2.27
C ASN A 119 17.49 -4.07 -1.56
N GLY A 120 17.60 -4.97 -0.58
CA GLY A 120 16.48 -5.58 0.12
C GLY A 120 15.88 -6.81 -0.59
N SER A 121 15.83 -6.90 -1.92
CA SER A 121 15.23 -8.04 -2.65
C SER A 121 16.23 -8.90 -3.42
N ARG A 122 17.49 -8.50 -3.48
CA ARG A 122 18.60 -9.25 -4.09
C ARG A 122 19.92 -8.88 -3.44
N ILE A 123 20.86 -9.80 -3.57
CA ILE A 123 22.28 -9.54 -3.35
C ILE A 123 22.94 -9.44 -4.73
N GLY A 124 23.74 -8.40 -4.92
CA GLY A 124 24.51 -8.17 -6.14
C GLY A 124 25.96 -7.82 -5.84
N MET A 125 26.78 -7.89 -6.86
CA MET A 125 28.20 -7.56 -6.83
C MET A 125 28.48 -6.45 -7.83
N LEU A 126 29.20 -5.43 -7.38
CA LEU A 126 29.72 -4.37 -8.22
C LEU A 126 31.23 -4.50 -8.36
N SER A 127 31.68 -4.94 -9.53
CA SER A 127 33.09 -5.09 -9.89
C SER A 127 33.47 -3.96 -10.87
N GLY A 128 34.00 -2.86 -10.33
CA GLY A 128 34.18 -1.61 -11.09
C GLY A 128 32.85 -1.05 -11.60
N ASN A 129 32.65 -1.05 -12.92
CA ASN A 129 31.40 -0.60 -13.55
C ASN A 129 30.42 -1.74 -13.85
N LYS A 130 30.83 -3.00 -13.64
CA LYS A 130 30.00 -4.16 -13.95
C LYS A 130 29.13 -4.51 -12.75
N ASN A 131 27.82 -4.50 -12.96
CA ASN A 131 26.84 -4.95 -11.98
C ASN A 131 26.42 -6.39 -12.29
N THR A 132 26.58 -7.29 -11.32
CA THR A 132 26.18 -8.70 -11.45
C THR A 132 25.22 -9.06 -10.32
N VAL A 133 24.06 -9.65 -10.65
CA VAL A 133 23.15 -10.18 -9.64
C VAL A 133 23.69 -11.52 -9.15
N VAL A 134 23.96 -11.64 -7.85
CA VAL A 134 24.44 -12.87 -7.22
C VAL A 134 23.26 -13.80 -6.93
N CYS A 135 22.23 -13.28 -6.26
CA CYS A 135 21.02 -14.04 -5.99
C CYS A 135 19.81 -13.15 -5.72
N LYS A 136 18.61 -13.69 -5.98
CA LYS A 136 17.34 -13.10 -5.57
C LYS A 136 16.93 -13.66 -4.22
N ILE A 137 16.42 -12.81 -3.34
CA ILE A 137 16.06 -13.16 -1.97
C ILE A 137 14.77 -12.44 -1.57
N LYS A 138 14.09 -12.93 -0.54
CA LYS A 138 12.86 -12.26 -0.06
C LYS A 138 13.18 -10.95 0.66
N TYR A 139 14.19 -10.97 1.54
CA TYR A 139 14.60 -9.82 2.32
C TYR A 139 16.03 -10.01 2.87
N ALA A 140 16.95 -9.07 2.65
CA ALA A 140 18.22 -9.00 3.39
C ALA A 140 18.51 -7.58 3.86
N ASN A 141 18.35 -7.38 5.17
CA ASN A 141 18.58 -6.11 5.85
C ASN A 141 20.06 -5.76 6.04
N SER A 142 20.90 -6.78 6.19
CA SER A 142 22.30 -6.61 6.52
C SER A 142 23.14 -7.71 5.88
N ILE A 143 24.29 -7.34 5.33
CA ILE A 143 25.29 -8.25 4.76
C ILE A 143 26.50 -8.27 5.68
N THR A 144 26.94 -9.48 6.03
CA THR A 144 28.25 -9.70 6.66
C THR A 144 28.97 -10.76 5.87
N VAL A 145 30.25 -10.52 5.60
CA VAL A 145 31.16 -11.48 4.98
C VAL A 145 32.10 -11.94 6.08
N THR A 146 32.18 -13.24 6.30
CA THR A 146 33.17 -13.86 7.19
C THR A 146 34.36 -14.27 6.35
N GLU A 147 35.54 -13.74 6.68
CA GLU A 147 36.82 -14.16 6.11
C GLU A 147 37.27 -15.51 6.70
#